data_AF-A0A7K2P3J8-F1
#
_entry.id   AF-A0A7K2P3J8-F1
#
_cell.length_a   1.000
_cell.length_b   1.000
_cell.length_c   1.000
_cell.angle_alpha   90.00
_cell.angle_beta   90.00
_cell.angle_gamma   90.00
#
_symmetry.space_group_name_H-M   'P 1'
#
loop_
_entity.id
_entity.type
_entity.pdbx_description
1 polymer ?
#
loop_
_entity_poly.entity_id
_entity_poly.type
_entity_poly.pdbx_seq_one_letter_code
_entity_poly.pdbx_strand_id
1 'polypeptide(L)' 'MTTADRWTRAVREQLGLGRLLPLGGPGDGAWIAERAAREVLLAAARGVAGVRPGDLR' A
#
# COMPACT_ATOMS: atom_id res chain seq x y z
N MET A 1 -16.62 -22.57 -2.29
CA MET A 1 -16.37 -21.15 -1.95
C MET A 1 -16.21 -21.05 -0.45
N THR A 2 -14.97 -20.98 0.03
CA THR A 2 -14.65 -21.13 1.46
C THR A 2 -14.76 -19.79 2.19
N THR A 3 -14.87 -19.82 3.51
CA THR A 3 -14.88 -18.60 4.35
C THR A 3 -13.62 -17.74 4.14
N ALA A 4 -12.48 -18.36 3.78
CA ALA A 4 -11.23 -17.70 3.46
C ALA A 4 -11.28 -16.87 2.16
N ASP A 5 -11.96 -17.35 1.12
CA ASP A 5 -12.20 -16.57 -0.12
C ASP A 5 -13.06 -15.34 0.14
N ARG A 6 -14.11 -15.52 0.96
CA ARG A 6 -15.02 -14.43 1.33
C ARG A 6 -14.34 -13.38 2.20
N TRP A 7 -13.50 -13.80 3.15
CA TRP A 7 -12.68 -12.91 3.97
C TRP A 7 -11.66 -12.14 3.12
N THR A 8 -10.94 -12.81 2.23
CA THR A 8 -9.95 -12.18 1.35
C THR A 8 -10.58 -11.12 0.43
N ARG A 9 -11.79 -11.38 -0.08
CA ARG A 9 -12.55 -10.42 -0.90
C ARG A 9 -13.11 -9.27 -0.06
N ALA A 10 -13.67 -9.55 1.11
CA ALA A 10 -14.18 -8.54 2.04
C ALA A 10 -13.07 -7.62 2.55
N VAL A 11 -11.87 -8.13 2.86
CA VAL A 11 -10.69 -7.33 3.23
C VAL A 11 -10.23 -6.47 2.06
N ARG A 12 -10.23 -7.01 0.84
CA ARG A 12 -9.86 -6.25 -0.37
C ARG A 12 -10.85 -5.13 -0.68
N GLU A 13 -12.14 -5.35 -0.45
CA GLU A 13 -13.20 -4.35 -0.63
C GLU A 13 -13.25 -3.32 0.51
N GLN A 14 -13.12 -3.76 1.77
CA GLN A 14 -13.19 -2.90 2.96
C GLN A 14 -12.00 -1.96 3.10
N LEU A 15 -10.82 -2.36 2.64
CA LEU A 15 -9.61 -1.58 2.88
C LEU A 15 -9.30 -0.54 1.78
N GLY A 16 -9.99 -0.55 0.64
CA GLY A 16 -9.78 0.45 -0.43
C GLY A 16 -8.29 0.63 -0.78
N LEU A 17 -7.53 -0.48 -0.79
CA LEU A 17 -6.06 -0.49 -0.73
C LEU A 17 -5.36 0.03 -1.98
N GLY A 18 -6.09 0.17 -3.09
CA GLY A 18 -5.51 0.46 -4.39
C GLY A 18 -4.76 -0.75 -4.96
N ARG A 19 -3.73 -0.47 -5.77
CA ARG A 19 -2.85 -1.51 -6.35
C ARG A 19 -1.95 -2.13 -5.27
N LEU A 20 -1.50 -3.37 -5.48
CA LEU A 20 -0.42 -3.96 -4.70
C LEU A 20 0.93 -3.72 -5.41
N LEU A 21 1.90 -3.21 -4.68
CA LEU A 21 3.25 -2.89 -5.14
C LEU A 21 4.25 -3.88 -4.51
N PRO A 22 5.19 -4.44 -5.28
CA PRO A 22 6.25 -5.26 -4.71
C PRO A 22 7.19 -4.38 -3.89
N LEU A 23 7.53 -4.82 -2.68
CA LEU A 23 8.48 -4.12 -1.81
C LEU A 23 9.95 -4.44 -2.14
N GLY A 24 10.17 -5.40 -3.04
CA GLY A 24 11.48 -5.88 -3.44
C GLY A 24 11.44 -6.57 -4.79
N GLY A 25 12.44 -7.40 -5.06
CA GLY A 25 12.49 -8.20 -6.28
C GLY A 25 11.41 -9.29 -6.32
N PRO A 26 11.20 -9.93 -7.49
CA PRO A 26 10.20 -10.98 -7.66
C PRO A 26 10.34 -12.16 -6.67
N GLY A 27 11.54 -12.39 -6.13
CA GLY A 27 11.83 -13.45 -5.17
C GLY A 27 11.53 -13.10 -3.70
N ASP A 28 11.31 -11.82 -3.38
CA ASP A 28 11.17 -11.38 -1.99
C ASP A 28 9.76 -11.66 -1.43
N GLY A 29 8.78 -11.88 -2.31
CA GLY A 29 7.41 -12.22 -1.94
C GLY A 29 6.67 -11.17 -1.10
N ALA A 30 7.28 -10.00 -0.88
CA ALA A 30 6.75 -8.93 -0.05
C ALA A 30 5.98 -7.91 -0.90
N TRP A 31 4.78 -7.56 -0.45
CA TRP A 31 3.88 -6.63 -1.15
C TRP A 31 3.35 -5.60 -0.17
N ILE A 32 3.15 -4.38 -0.66
CA ILE A 32 2.50 -3.29 0.06
C ILE A 32 1.32 -2.78 -0.76
N ALA A 33 0.26 -2.38 -0.06
CA ALA A 33 -0.83 -1.64 -0.69
C ALA A 33 -0.39 -0.22 -1.06
N GLU A 34 -0.74 0.24 -2.24
CA GLU A 34 -0.48 1.60 -2.73
C GLU A 34 -0.92 2.67 -1.72
N ARG A 35 -2.12 2.51 -1.13
CA ARG A 35 -2.56 3.39 -0.05
C ARG A 35 -1.68 3.37 1.19
N ALA A 36 -1.23 2.19 1.61
CA ALA A 36 -0.33 2.09 2.76
C ALA A 36 1.03 2.73 2.46
N ALA A 37 1.54 2.56 1.24
CA ALA A 37 2.76 3.22 0.78
C ALA A 37 2.60 4.75 0.79
N ARG A 38 1.47 5.27 0.31
CA ARG A 38 1.17 6.71 0.30
C ARG A 38 1.25 7.31 1.69
N GLU A 39 0.61 6.69 2.69
CA GLU A 39 0.61 7.22 4.06
C GLU A 39 2.02 7.22 4.68
N VAL A 40 2.80 6.16 4.48
CA VAL A 40 4.18 6.08 4.97
C VAL A 40 5.07 7.14 4.30
N LEU A 41 4.96 7.30 2.98
CA LEU A 41 5.75 8.27 2.23
C LEU A 41 5.40 9.72 2.59
N LEU A 42 4.12 10.04 2.77
CA LEU A 42 3.69 11.36 3.24
C LEU A 42 4.17 11.66 4.65
N ALA A 43 4.12 10.67 5.56
CA ALA A 43 4.66 10.82 6.91
C ALA A 43 6.17 11.07 6.89
N ALA A 44 6.92 10.31 6.09
CA ALA A 44 8.36 10.50 5.92
C ALA A 44 8.69 11.88 5.34
N ALA A 45 7.94 12.34 4.33
CA ALA A 45 8.15 13.64 3.69
C ALA A 45 8.00 14.81 4.68
N ARG A 46 7.11 14.71 5.68
CA ARG A 46 6.96 15.74 6.74
C ARG A 46 8.24 15.92 7.57
N GLY A 47 9.10 14.92 7.64
CA GLY A 47 10.38 14.98 8.33
C GLY A 47 11.49 15.69 7.53
N VAL A 48 11.26 16.00 6.26
CA VAL A 48 12.27 16.62 5.38
C VAL A 48 11.92 18.08 5.12
N ALA A 49 12.69 18.99 5.73
CA ALA A 49 12.47 20.42 5.60
C ALA A 49 12.68 20.91 4.14
N GLY A 50 11.79 21.79 3.67
CA GLY A 50 11.88 22.37 2.33
C GLY A 50 11.44 21.44 1.19
N VAL A 51 10.99 20.22 1.48
CA VAL A 51 10.49 19.28 0.47
C VAL A 51 8.97 19.26 0.44
N ARG A 52 8.42 19.42 -0.77
CA ARG A 52 7.02 19.12 -1.05
C ARG A 52 6.96 17.85 -1.91
N PRO A 53 6.37 16.75 -1.40
CA PRO A 53 6.20 15.55 -2.23
C PRO A 53 5.30 15.88 -3.43
N GLY A 54 5.64 15.30 -4.59
CA GLY A 54 4.79 15.36 -5.80
C GLY A 54 3.50 14.56 -5.64
N ASP A 55 2.76 14.38 -6.72
CA ASP A 55 1.53 13.58 -6.68
C ASP A 55 1.84 12.11 -6.37
N LEU A 56 1.32 11.63 -5.24
CA LEU A 56 1.26 10.20 -4.93
C LEU A 56 -0.09 9.64 -5.39
N ARG A 57 -0.03 8.63 -6.26
CA ARG A 57 -1.18 7.84 -6.73
C ARG A 57 -1.32 6.60 -5.87
#